data_AF-A0A419F0Q9-F1
#
_entry.id   AF-A0A419F0Q9-F1
#
_cell.length_a   1.000
_cell.length_b   1.000
_cell.length_c   1.000
_cell.angle_alpha   90.00
_cell.angle_beta   90.00
_cell.angle_gamma   90.00
#
_symmetry.space_group_name_H-M   'P 1'
#
loop_
_entity.id
_entity.type
_entity.pdbx_description
1 polymer ?
#
loop_
_entity_poly.entity_id
_entity_poly.type
_entity_poly.pdbx_seq_one_letter_code
_entity_poly.pdbx_strand_id
1 'polypeptide(L)'
;MFGRGSVKRPADSAVSKARRRLGAHPLEWLFKQVAHPVGDEAVAGCFWRGLRVVAADGTTADVRDTAQNRERFGLHHNQHGFVGYPQLKAVVSRPCI
;
A
#
# COMPACT_ATOMS: atom_id res chain seq x y z
N MET A 1 -25.56 18.47 -20.17
CA MET A 1 -24.74 19.71 -20.20
C MET A 1 -24.42 20.06 -18.74
N PHE A 2 -23.24 19.71 -18.22
CA PHE A 2 -22.83 20.13 -16.87
C PHE A 2 -22.11 21.47 -16.95
N GLY A 3 -22.56 22.43 -16.13
CA GLY A 3 -22.22 23.85 -16.21
C GLY A 3 -20.73 24.18 -16.03
N ARG A 4 -20.21 25.05 -16.89
CA ARG A 4 -18.90 25.68 -16.77
C ARG A 4 -18.98 26.91 -15.85
N GLY A 5 -18.99 26.66 -14.54
CA GLY A 5 -18.51 27.64 -13.57
C GLY A 5 -17.01 27.46 -13.39
N SER A 6 -16.24 28.54 -13.24
CA SER A 6 -14.80 28.47 -12.95
C SER A 6 -14.57 27.82 -11.59
N VAL A 7 -14.40 26.50 -11.55
CA VAL A 7 -14.10 25.77 -10.32
C VAL A 7 -12.74 26.24 -9.80
N LYS A 8 -12.72 26.86 -8.62
CA LYS A 8 -11.49 27.25 -7.94
C LYS A 8 -10.66 25.99 -7.71
N ARG A 9 -9.51 25.88 -8.38
CA ARG A 9 -8.62 24.73 -8.21
C ARG A 9 -7.97 24.81 -6.83
N PRO A 10 -8.02 23.74 -6.02
CA PRO A 10 -7.22 23.69 -4.81
C PRO A 10 -5.74 23.81 -5.17
N ALA A 11 -4.95 24.43 -4.29
CA ALA A 11 -3.50 24.37 -4.40
C ALA A 11 -3.03 22.91 -4.32
N ASP A 12 -1.93 22.56 -5.00
CA ASP A 12 -1.42 21.18 -5.03
C ASP A 12 -1.18 20.60 -3.63
N SER A 13 -0.77 21.46 -2.68
CA SER A 13 -0.57 21.09 -1.28
C SER A 13 -1.85 20.70 -0.52
N ALA A 14 -3.04 21.10 -1.01
CA ALA A 14 -4.31 20.83 -0.35
C ALA A 14 -4.65 19.33 -0.36
N VAL A 15 -4.31 18.62 -1.44
CA VAL A 15 -4.51 17.16 -1.53
C VAL A 15 -3.65 16.44 -0.48
N SER A 16 -2.38 16.82 -0.37
CA SER A 16 -1.45 16.27 0.63
C SER A 16 -1.88 16.54 2.06
N LYS A 17 -2.49 17.70 2.34
CA LYS A 17 -3.07 18.03 3.65
C LYS A 17 -4.33 17.22 3.93
N ALA A 18 -5.21 17.07 2.94
CA ALA A 18 -6.43 16.28 3.07
C ALA A 18 -6.13 14.80 3.36
N ARG A 19 -5.16 14.21 2.65
CA ARG A 19 -4.70 12.82 2.92
C ARG A 19 -4.17 12.65 4.34
N ARG A 20 -3.37 13.61 4.82
CA ARG A 20 -2.87 13.61 6.21
C ARG A 20 -4.00 13.65 7.25
N ARG A 21 -5.03 14.47 7.03
CA ARG A 21 -6.19 14.56 7.92
C ARG A 21 -7.04 13.29 7.90
N LEU A 22 -7.19 12.67 6.73
CA LEU A 22 -8.02 11.48 6.54
C LEU A 22 -7.39 10.23 7.21
N GLY A 23 -6.06 10.14 7.23
CA GLY A 23 -5.34 8.99 7.78
C GLY A 23 -5.47 7.72 6.93
N ALA A 24 -5.05 6.60 7.49
CA ALA A 24 -5.00 5.32 6.79
C ALA A 24 -6.31 4.51 6.82
N HIS A 25 -7.20 4.79 7.78
CA HIS A 25 -8.37 3.96 8.06
C HIS A 25 -9.31 3.76 6.84
N PRO A 26 -9.61 4.78 6.01
CA PRO A 26 -10.45 4.56 4.84
C PRO A 26 -9.82 3.67 3.77
N LEU A 27 -8.48 3.72 3.63
CA LEU A 27 -7.76 2.85 2.71
C LEU A 27 -7.74 1.41 3.22
N GLU A 28 -7.59 1.22 4.53
CA GLU A 28 -7.70 -0.10 5.17
C GLU A 28 -9.09 -0.69 4.98
N TRP A 29 -10.13 0.10 5.21
CA TRP A 29 -11.52 -0.31 4.99
C TRP A 29 -11.73 -0.72 3.54
N LEU A 30 -11.33 0.12 2.59
CA LEU A 30 -11.48 -0.16 1.15
C LEU A 30 -10.72 -1.43 0.77
N PHE A 31 -9.48 -1.59 1.24
CA PHE A 31 -8.69 -2.78 0.99
C PHE A 31 -9.42 -4.04 1.47
N LYS A 32 -9.97 -4.03 2.68
CA LYS A 32 -10.77 -5.16 3.20
C LYS A 32 -12.01 -5.47 2.35
N GLN A 33 -12.59 -4.48 1.68
CA GLN A 33 -13.73 -4.69 0.78
C GLN A 33 -13.35 -5.29 -0.57
N VAL A 34 -12.13 -5.03 -1.08
CA VAL A 34 -11.75 -5.40 -2.46
C VAL A 34 -10.70 -6.51 -2.54
N ALA A 35 -9.97 -6.78 -1.45
CA ALA A 35 -8.91 -7.77 -1.40
C ALA A 35 -9.47 -9.18 -1.11
N HIS A 36 -10.42 -9.64 -1.93
CA HIS A 36 -11.01 -10.97 -1.86
C HIS A 36 -10.67 -11.80 -3.11
N PRO A 37 -10.70 -13.14 -3.02
CA PRO A 37 -10.55 -14.01 -4.18
C PRO A 37 -11.52 -13.66 -5.30
N VAL A 38 -10.99 -13.58 -6.54
CA VAL A 38 -11.77 -13.22 -7.74
C VAL A 38 -12.27 -14.49 -8.48
N GLY A 39 -11.66 -15.66 -8.23
CA GLY A 39 -12.06 -16.94 -8.83
C GLY A 39 -12.17 -18.10 -7.83
N ASP A 40 -13.07 -19.04 -8.10
CA ASP A 40 -13.23 -20.30 -7.39
C ASP A 40 -12.51 -21.46 -8.13
N GLU A 41 -12.74 -22.70 -7.71
CA GLU A 41 -12.12 -23.88 -8.32
C GLU A 41 -12.61 -24.14 -9.76
N ALA A 42 -13.76 -23.60 -10.15
CA ALA A 42 -14.28 -23.75 -11.51
C ALA A 42 -13.55 -22.84 -12.51
N VAL A 43 -12.87 -21.80 -12.03
CA VAL A 43 -12.07 -20.90 -12.88
C VAL A 43 -10.70 -21.51 -13.14
N ALA A 44 -10.44 -21.84 -14.42
CA ALA A 44 -9.16 -22.40 -14.86
C ALA A 44 -7.98 -21.53 -14.40
N GLY A 45 -6.93 -22.17 -13.87
CA GLY A 45 -5.71 -21.50 -13.41
C GLY A 45 -5.78 -20.86 -12.01
N CYS A 46 -6.95 -20.78 -11.38
CA CYS A 46 -7.07 -20.28 -10.00
C CYS A 46 -6.53 -21.27 -8.95
N PHE A 47 -6.42 -22.55 -9.31
CA PHE A 47 -5.94 -23.62 -8.44
C PHE A 47 -4.96 -24.55 -9.17
N TRP A 48 -3.96 -25.03 -8.42
CA TRP A 48 -3.03 -26.06 -8.84
C TRP A 48 -2.92 -27.11 -7.73
N ARG A 49 -3.27 -28.36 -8.03
CA ARG A 49 -3.24 -29.48 -7.07
C ARG A 49 -3.99 -29.20 -5.75
N GLY A 50 -5.15 -28.54 -5.83
CA GLY A 50 -5.95 -28.16 -4.66
C GLY A 50 -5.41 -26.95 -3.88
N LEU A 51 -4.32 -26.34 -4.32
CA LEU A 51 -3.77 -25.11 -3.74
C LEU A 51 -4.18 -23.91 -4.60
N ARG A 52 -4.57 -22.81 -3.96
CA ARG A 52 -4.89 -21.56 -4.66
C ARG A 52 -3.63 -20.90 -5.19
N VAL A 53 -3.66 -20.48 -6.45
CA VAL A 53 -2.59 -19.70 -7.07
C VAL A 53 -2.76 -18.23 -6.70
N VAL A 54 -1.71 -17.61 -6.17
CA VAL A 54 -1.69 -16.19 -5.81
C VAL A 54 -0.42 -15.54 -6.34
N ALA A 55 -0.53 -14.30 -6.82
CA ALA A 55 0.63 -13.48 -7.13
C ALA A 55 0.97 -12.66 -5.89
N ALA A 56 2.22 -12.71 -5.45
CA ALA A 56 2.72 -11.86 -4.38
C ALA A 56 3.69 -10.83 -4.97
N ASP A 57 3.44 -9.56 -4.69
CA ASP A 57 4.35 -8.47 -5.02
C ASP A 57 4.66 -7.65 -3.77
N GLY A 58 5.85 -7.06 -3.75
CA GLY A 58 6.35 -6.29 -2.63
C GLY A 58 6.91 -4.95 -3.07
N THR A 59 6.69 -3.92 -2.26
CA THR A 59 7.32 -2.60 -2.46
C THR A 59 8.02 -2.18 -1.18
N THR A 60 9.19 -1.55 -1.34
CA THR A 60 9.95 -0.95 -0.25
C THR A 60 9.91 0.57 -0.39
N ALA A 61 9.70 1.27 0.72
CA ALA A 61 9.72 2.74 0.76
C ALA A 61 10.49 3.23 1.99
N ASP A 62 11.35 4.22 1.79
CA ASP A 62 12.00 4.91 2.90
C ASP A 62 10.96 5.72 3.68
N VAL A 63 11.01 5.59 5.01
CA VAL A 63 10.19 6.39 5.91
C VAL A 63 11.03 7.43 6.62
N ARG A 64 10.38 8.48 7.14
CA ARG A 64 11.09 9.54 7.87
C ARG A 64 11.87 8.96 9.04
N ASP A 65 13.08 9.47 9.21
CA ASP A 65 13.95 9.06 10.31
C ASP A 65 13.47 9.66 11.65
N THR A 66 12.66 8.90 12.38
CA THR A 66 12.16 9.27 13.70
C THR A 66 12.39 8.10 14.66
N ALA A 67 12.51 8.38 15.96
CA ALA A 67 12.69 7.32 16.96
C ALA A 67 11.60 6.23 16.87
N GLN A 68 10.35 6.63 16.68
CA GLN A 68 9.21 5.72 16.49
C GLN A 68 9.35 4.84 15.23
N ASN A 69 9.82 5.39 14.11
CA ASN A 69 10.00 4.62 12.88
C ASN A 69 11.21 3.71 12.96
N ARG A 70 12.30 4.12 13.62
CA ARG A 70 13.46 3.26 13.89
C ARG A 70 13.06 2.06 14.75
N GLU A 71 12.26 2.29 15.79
CA GLU A 71 11.74 1.22 16.64
C GLU A 71 10.81 0.27 15.86
N ARG A 72 9.94 0.82 15.00
CA ARG A 72 8.96 0.02 14.25
C ARG A 72 9.55 -0.77 13.07
N PHE A 73 10.43 -0.14 12.29
CA PHE A 73 10.93 -0.68 11.01
C PHE A 73 12.38 -1.15 11.07
N GLY A 74 13.11 -0.78 12.12
CA GLY A 74 14.54 -1.04 12.23
C GLY A 74 15.38 -0.13 11.33
N LEU A 75 16.70 -0.28 11.46
CA LEU A 75 17.68 0.33 10.57
C LEU A 75 18.50 -0.78 9.92
N HIS A 76 18.88 -0.56 8.66
CA HIS A 76 19.86 -1.41 8.02
C HIS A 76 21.22 -1.19 8.66
N HIS A 77 21.99 -2.27 8.82
CA HIS A 77 23.35 -2.22 9.34
C HIS A 77 24.31 -2.85 8.33
N ASN A 78 25.52 -2.31 8.27
CA ASN A 78 26.64 -2.93 7.58
C ASN A 78 27.86 -2.94 8.52
N GLN A 79 29.03 -3.36 8.02
CA GLN A 79 30.27 -3.41 8.79
C GLN A 79 30.77 -2.04 9.32
N HIS A 80 30.17 -0.93 8.88
CA HIS A 80 30.46 0.43 9.33
C HIS A 80 29.38 1.03 10.25
N GLY A 81 28.37 0.24 10.64
CA GLY A 81 27.28 0.66 11.53
C GLY A 81 25.92 0.76 10.85
N PHE A 82 24.99 1.50 11.47
CA PHE A 82 23.66 1.73 10.89
C PHE A 82 23.73 2.68 9.70
N VAL A 83 23.06 2.34 8.61
CA VAL A 83 23.07 3.11 7.35
C VAL A 83 21.66 3.31 6.82
N GLY A 84 21.42 4.50 6.25
CA GLY A 84 20.17 4.84 5.56
C GLY A 84 19.00 5.23 6.47
N TYR A 85 17.85 5.45 5.85
CA TYR A 85 16.57 5.69 6.52
C TYR A 85 15.91 4.37 6.92
N PRO A 86 15.05 4.33 7.94
CA PRO A 86 14.21 3.17 8.19
C PRO A 86 13.36 2.84 6.94
N GLN A 87 13.20 1.56 6.63
CA GLN A 87 12.47 1.13 5.44
C GLN A 87 11.19 0.38 5.78
N LEU A 88 10.07 0.82 5.20
CA LEU A 88 8.83 0.06 5.20
C LEU A 88 8.85 -0.92 4.03
N LYS A 89 8.56 -2.20 4.31
CA LYS A 89 8.29 -3.22 3.30
C LYS A 89 6.82 -3.60 3.35
N ALA A 90 6.10 -3.35 2.26
CA ALA A 90 4.74 -3.81 2.08
C ALA A 90 4.74 -5.00 1.12
N VAL A 91 4.07 -6.08 1.50
CA VAL A 91 3.84 -7.25 0.63
C VAL A 91 2.33 -7.41 0.48
N VAL A 92 1.88 -7.53 -0.76
CA VAL A 92 0.47 -7.74 -1.08
C VAL A 92 0.37 -9.01 -1.93
N SER A 93 -0.45 -9.95 -1.48
CA SER A 93 -0.90 -11.04 -2.32
C SER A 93 -2.20 -10.66 -3.02
N ARG A 94 -2.25 -10.83 -4.33
CA ARG A 94 -3.50 -10.75 -5.09
C ARG A 94 -3.96 -12.17 -5.43
N PRO A 95 -5.25 -12.47 -5.21
CA PRO A 95 -5.83 -13.69 -5.72
C PRO A 95 -6.03 -13.60 -7.22
N CYS A 96 -5.66 -14.70 -7.90
CA CYS A 96 -5.83 -15.06 -9.31
C CYS A 96 -6.39 -13.98 -10.27
N ILE A 97 -5.50 -13.48 -11.15
CA ILE A 97 -5.69 -13.19 -12.57
C ILE A 97 -4.51 -13.81 -13.31
#